data_AF-Q3TSH0-F1
#
_entry.id   AF-Q3TSH0-F1
#
_cell.length_a   1.000
_cell.length_b   1.000
_cell.length_c   1.000
_cell.angle_alpha   90.00
_cell.angle_beta   90.00
_cell.angle_gamma   90.00
#
_symmetry.space_group_name_H-M   'P 1'
#
loop_
_entity.id
_entity.type
_entity.pdbx_description
1 polymer ?
#
loop_
_entity_poly.entity_id
_entity_poly.type
_entity_poly.pdbx_seq_one_letter_code
_entity_poly.pdbx_strand_id
1 'polypeptide(L)'
;QCLQKPADVIGRSMNQAICIPLYKDARSMDCARRLLKFPFLWNNKTSNLHYLLFTILEDSVYKMCILRRHTDISQSVSNGLIGIKFGSFTSASADKVRRSSYSCLDAQFYDDETVTVILKDSMGREGRDRILVQLSLSLVYNSEDSDEYEFTGSYSTRLDEQGSIIPTRTMHFEKHWRLLESMRAQYVAGNGLRKVSCVLSSNLRHVRVFEMDIDDEWEIDESSDDEEEAGGKPVKIKEEVLSESETEAHQDAAALDPDVVIKVEKLDPELDS
;
A
#
# COMPACT_ATOMS: atom_id res chain seq x y z
N GLN A 1 34.70 -31.44 17.32
CA GLN A 1 35.30 -30.41 18.19
C GLN A 1 36.07 -29.34 17.42
N CYS A 2 37.03 -29.66 16.53
CA CYS A 2 37.83 -28.64 15.83
C CYS A 2 37.03 -27.68 14.91
N LEU A 3 35.95 -28.16 14.26
CA LEU A 3 35.13 -27.32 13.36
C LEU A 3 34.12 -26.42 14.09
N GLN A 4 33.80 -26.71 15.36
CA GLN A 4 32.86 -25.91 16.15
C GLN A 4 33.57 -24.74 16.86
N LYS A 5 34.83 -24.93 17.22
CA LYS A 5 35.64 -23.92 17.93
C LYS A 5 35.68 -22.56 17.20
N PRO A 6 35.83 -22.47 15.86
CA PRO A 6 35.79 -21.19 15.17
C PRO A 6 34.45 -20.46 15.32
N ALA A 7 33.32 -21.17 15.24
CA ALA A 7 32.01 -20.57 15.40
C ALA A 7 31.82 -19.96 16.81
N ASP A 8 32.23 -20.70 17.85
CA ASP A 8 32.16 -20.21 19.23
C ASP A 8 33.07 -19.00 19.47
N VAL A 9 34.28 -19.01 18.92
CA VAL A 9 35.24 -17.91 19.07
C VAL A 9 34.76 -16.66 18.33
N ILE A 10 34.26 -16.82 17.09
CA ILE A 10 33.73 -15.70 16.30
C ILE A 10 32.48 -15.13 16.96
N GLY A 11 31.54 -15.97 17.42
CA GLY A 11 30.33 -15.51 18.10
C GLY A 11 30.64 -14.71 19.37
N ARG A 12 31.61 -15.14 20.18
CA ARG A 12 32.03 -14.40 21.39
C ARG A 12 32.76 -13.09 21.09
N SER A 13 33.33 -12.94 19.89
CA SER A 13 33.98 -11.69 19.48
C SER A 13 32.97 -10.59 19.14
N MET A 14 31.72 -10.93 18.82
CA MET A 14 30.63 -9.99 18.51
C MET A 14 29.86 -9.57 19.79
N ASN A 15 30.56 -9.04 20.79
CA ASN A 15 29.98 -8.70 22.09
C ASN A 15 29.48 -7.25 22.20
N GLN A 16 29.91 -6.35 21.30
CA GLN A 16 29.44 -4.97 21.25
C GLN A 16 28.15 -4.89 20.43
N ALA A 17 27.06 -4.47 21.08
CA ALA A 17 25.76 -4.31 20.44
C ALA A 17 25.22 -2.90 20.69
N ILE A 18 24.48 -2.37 19.71
CA ILE A 18 23.76 -1.12 19.83
C ILE A 18 22.28 -1.43 19.72
N CYS A 19 21.52 -1.03 20.73
CA CYS A 19 20.09 -1.27 20.79
C CYS A 19 19.37 0.06 20.64
N ILE A 20 18.50 0.16 19.62
CA ILE A 20 17.61 1.28 19.41
C ILE A 20 16.18 0.72 19.43
N PRO A 21 15.41 0.92 20.49
CA PRO A 21 14.05 0.42 20.57
C PRO A 21 13.13 1.25 19.65
N LEU A 22 12.44 0.60 18.71
CA LEU A 22 11.66 1.31 17.68
C LEU A 22 10.23 1.64 18.16
N TYR A 23 9.43 0.62 18.45
CA TYR A 23 8.02 0.78 18.82
C TYR A 23 7.51 -0.45 19.57
N LYS A 24 6.40 -0.27 20.29
CA LYS A 24 5.64 -1.37 20.93
C LYS A 24 4.15 -1.16 20.68
N ASP A 25 3.55 -2.03 19.87
CA ASP A 25 2.12 -1.99 19.62
C ASP A 25 1.53 -3.40 19.40
N ALA A 26 0.20 -3.46 19.27
CA ALA A 26 -0.55 -4.68 19.07
C ALA A 26 -0.62 -5.15 17.60
N ARG A 27 0.03 -4.45 16.64
CA ARG A 27 -0.15 -4.73 15.20
C ARG A 27 0.25 -6.15 14.79
N SER A 28 1.14 -6.77 15.56
CA SER A 28 1.58 -8.14 15.34
C SER A 28 0.57 -9.18 15.84
N MET A 29 -0.37 -8.80 16.71
CA MET A 29 -1.38 -9.70 17.28
C MET A 29 -2.58 -9.87 16.36
N ASP A 30 -2.94 -8.84 15.59
CA ASP A 30 -4.17 -8.82 14.78
C ASP A 30 -4.05 -9.53 13.42
N CYS A 31 -2.83 -9.85 12.98
CA CYS A 31 -2.58 -10.35 11.63
C CYS A 31 -2.22 -11.86 11.65
N ALA A 32 -3.23 -12.71 11.41
CA ALA A 32 -3.08 -14.17 11.45
C ALA A 32 -2.03 -14.75 10.47
N ARG A 33 -1.60 -13.97 9.44
CA ARG A 33 -0.56 -14.33 8.48
C ARG A 33 0.32 -13.13 8.13
N ARG A 34 1.12 -12.65 9.08
CA ARG A 34 2.11 -11.60 8.84
C ARG A 34 3.33 -12.17 8.10
N LEU A 35 3.66 -11.59 6.95
CA LEU A 35 4.93 -11.88 6.28
C LEU A 35 6.08 -11.21 7.05
N LEU A 36 7.18 -11.94 7.26
CA LEU A 36 8.42 -11.42 7.88
C LEU A 36 9.21 -10.56 6.89
N LYS A 37 8.54 -9.57 6.28
CA LYS A 37 9.10 -8.68 5.26
C LYS A 37 9.34 -7.26 5.77
N PHE A 38 8.54 -6.83 6.74
CA PHE A 38 8.56 -5.47 7.26
C PHE A 38 8.55 -5.45 8.80
N PRO A 39 9.42 -4.68 9.48
CA PRO A 39 10.43 -3.73 8.98
C PRO A 39 11.49 -4.33 8.05
N PHE A 40 12.13 -3.50 7.22
CA PHE A 40 13.07 -3.93 6.18
C PHE A 40 14.47 -3.30 6.35
N LEU A 41 15.52 -4.13 6.38
CA LEU A 41 16.92 -3.70 6.48
C LEU A 41 17.61 -3.74 5.11
N TRP A 42 18.39 -2.71 4.80
CA TRP A 42 19.20 -2.60 3.59
C TRP A 42 20.63 -2.18 3.91
N ASN A 43 21.60 -2.76 3.22
CA ASN A 43 22.99 -2.33 3.28
C ASN A 43 23.38 -1.70 1.95
N ASN A 44 23.49 -0.37 1.93
CA ASN A 44 23.97 0.36 0.77
C ASN A 44 25.51 0.28 0.77
N LYS A 45 26.03 -0.59 -0.10
CA LYS A 45 27.46 -0.88 -0.20
C LYS A 45 28.26 0.29 -0.77
N THR A 46 27.61 1.14 -1.56
CA THR A 46 28.23 2.29 -2.23
C THR A 46 28.54 3.40 -1.22
N SER A 47 27.63 3.66 -0.29
CA SER A 47 27.76 4.71 0.74
C SER A 47 28.20 4.20 2.12
N ASN A 48 28.35 2.88 2.30
CA ASN A 48 28.66 2.26 3.59
C ASN A 48 27.64 2.60 4.69
N LEU A 49 26.35 2.57 4.32
CA LEU A 49 25.24 2.86 5.23
C LEU A 49 24.29 1.68 5.38
N HIS A 50 23.90 1.42 6.62
CA HIS A 50 22.75 0.59 6.94
C HIS A 50 21.49 1.45 6.98
N TYR A 51 20.48 1.06 6.22
CA TYR A 51 19.16 1.65 6.23
C TYR A 51 18.15 0.67 6.83
N LEU A 52 17.19 1.22 7.56
CA LEU A 52 16.05 0.51 8.12
C LEU A 52 14.78 1.27 7.78
N LEU A 53 13.87 0.61 7.07
CA LEU A 53 12.51 1.07 6.81
C LEU A 53 11.58 0.47 7.85
N PHE A 54 10.81 1.32 8.53
CA PHE A 54 9.81 0.88 9.50
C PHE A 54 8.65 1.87 9.56
N THR A 55 7.59 1.53 10.29
CA THR A 55 6.47 2.45 10.50
C THR A 55 6.12 2.57 11.97
N ILE A 56 5.78 3.78 12.39
CA ILE A 56 5.25 4.10 13.71
C ILE A 56 3.76 4.43 13.55
N LEU A 57 2.94 3.96 14.48
CA LEU A 57 1.51 4.31 14.52
C LEU A 57 1.36 5.67 15.22
N GLU A 58 0.82 6.65 14.51
CA GLU A 58 0.55 8.00 15.02
C GLU A 58 -0.81 8.44 14.46
N ASP A 59 -1.71 8.93 15.32
CA ASP A 59 -3.07 9.35 14.93
C ASP A 59 -3.85 8.31 14.11
N SER A 60 -3.71 7.03 14.47
CA SER A 60 -4.30 5.88 13.74
C SER A 60 -3.79 5.66 12.30
N VAL A 61 -2.68 6.30 11.93
CA VAL A 61 -2.03 6.18 10.63
C VAL A 61 -0.61 5.65 10.82
N TYR A 62 -0.19 4.69 9.98
CA TYR A 62 1.19 4.23 9.99
C TYR A 62 2.09 5.20 9.22
N LYS A 63 2.81 6.05 9.96
CA LYS A 63 3.84 6.96 9.45
C LYS A 63 5.09 6.16 9.10
N MET A 64 5.61 6.33 7.88
CA MET A 64 6.87 5.71 7.46
C MET A 64 8.06 6.46 8.06
N CYS A 65 9.04 5.73 8.56
CA CYS A 65 10.29 6.25 9.06
C CYS A 65 11.47 5.53 8.41
N ILE A 66 12.54 6.27 8.18
CA ILE A 66 13.81 5.77 7.66
C ILE A 66 14.88 6.06 8.71
N LEU A 67 15.52 5.01 9.22
CA LEU A 67 16.69 5.12 10.08
C LEU A 67 17.92 4.74 9.24
N ARG A 68 18.96 5.57 9.24
CA ARG A 68 20.25 5.27 8.62
C ARG A 68 21.40 5.40 9.61
N ARG A 69 22.38 4.50 9.51
CA ARG A 69 23.61 4.51 10.31
C ARG A 69 24.79 4.09 9.46
N HIS A 70 25.97 4.60 9.80
CA HIS A 70 27.20 4.15 9.16
C HIS A 70 27.52 2.69 9.54
N THR A 71 28.15 1.94 8.63
CA THR A 71 28.53 0.53 8.85
C THR A 71 29.64 0.40 9.89
N ASP A 72 30.54 1.37 9.95
CA ASP A 72 31.48 1.57 11.06
C ASP A 72 30.77 2.24 12.24
N ILE A 73 30.72 1.54 13.36
CA ILE A 73 30.06 1.95 14.62
C ILE A 73 30.64 3.25 15.19
N SER A 74 31.90 3.56 14.92
CA SER A 74 32.58 4.74 15.45
C SER A 74 32.17 6.04 14.72
N GLN A 75 31.52 5.92 13.56
CA GLN A 75 31.15 7.05 12.72
C GLN A 75 29.66 7.36 12.85
N SER A 76 29.35 8.66 12.95
CA SER A 76 27.98 9.17 12.88
C SER A 76 27.61 9.56 11.46
N VAL A 77 26.31 9.61 11.18
CA VAL A 77 25.76 10.10 9.91
C VAL A 77 24.70 11.16 10.22
N SER A 78 24.64 12.22 9.40
CA SER A 78 23.58 13.22 9.49
C SER A 78 22.22 12.60 9.13
N ASN A 79 21.12 13.21 9.59
CA ASN A 79 19.75 12.76 9.30
C ASN A 79 19.57 11.26 9.58
N GLY A 80 20.11 10.82 10.72
CA GLY A 80 20.08 9.42 11.12
C GLY A 80 18.66 8.86 11.21
N LEU A 81 17.65 9.69 11.50
CA LEU A 81 16.24 9.31 11.55
C LEU A 81 15.39 10.39 10.89
N ILE A 82 14.51 9.98 9.98
CA ILE A 82 13.55 10.88 9.32
C ILE A 82 12.19 10.19 9.15
N GLY A 83 11.11 10.92 9.42
CA GLY A 83 9.73 10.52 9.11
C GLY A 83 9.32 11.04 7.74
N ILE A 84 8.46 10.29 7.04
CA ILE A 84 7.95 10.66 5.72
C ILE A 84 6.45 10.87 5.80
N LYS A 85 6.01 12.05 5.38
CA LYS A 85 4.61 12.38 5.16
C LYS A 85 4.35 12.49 3.65
N PHE A 86 3.42 11.72 3.15
CA PHE A 86 3.01 11.77 1.74
C PHE A 86 1.95 12.88 1.61
N GLY A 87 2.30 13.99 0.97
CA GLY A 87 1.47 15.19 0.90
C GLY A 87 0.45 15.14 -0.23
N SER A 88 0.94 15.06 -1.47
CA SER A 88 0.06 15.00 -2.65
C SER A 88 0.63 14.14 -3.77
N PHE A 89 -0.28 13.67 -4.60
CA PHE A 89 0.01 12.92 -5.83
C PHE A 89 -0.66 13.66 -6.99
N THR A 90 0.14 14.08 -7.97
CA THR A 90 -0.31 14.73 -9.20
C THR A 90 0.15 13.91 -10.40
N SER A 91 -0.69 13.83 -11.44
CA SER A 91 -0.26 13.28 -12.72
C SER A 91 -0.06 14.44 -13.68
N ALA A 92 1.03 14.46 -14.45
CA ALA A 92 1.28 15.51 -15.43
C ALA A 92 0.19 15.60 -16.53
N SER A 93 -0.57 14.52 -16.72
CA SER A 93 -1.70 14.45 -17.66
C SER A 93 -3.04 14.88 -17.07
N ALA A 94 -3.15 14.99 -15.74
CA ALA A 94 -4.40 15.28 -15.05
C ALA A 94 -4.24 16.50 -14.15
N ASP A 95 -5.00 17.56 -14.41
CA ASP A 95 -5.10 18.75 -13.54
C ASP A 95 -5.66 18.44 -12.13
N LYS A 96 -5.91 17.16 -11.82
CA LYS A 96 -6.39 16.67 -10.53
C LYS A 96 -5.23 16.38 -9.58
N VAL A 97 -5.19 17.12 -8.48
CA VAL A 97 -4.26 16.89 -7.38
C VAL A 97 -4.93 16.03 -6.30
N ARG A 98 -4.40 14.83 -6.05
CA ARG A 98 -4.88 13.98 -4.96
C ARG A 98 -4.17 14.35 -3.66
N ARG A 99 -4.94 14.75 -2.65
CA ARG A 99 -4.46 15.00 -1.28
C ARG A 99 -5.34 14.23 -0.31
N SER A 100 -4.72 13.46 0.58
CA SER A 100 -5.41 12.70 1.62
C SER A 100 -4.44 12.38 2.77
N SER A 101 -4.93 11.66 3.77
CA SER A 101 -4.09 11.02 4.77
C SER A 101 -3.72 9.61 4.32
N TYR A 102 -2.42 9.36 4.17
CA TYR A 102 -1.90 8.09 3.68
C TYR A 102 -1.19 7.30 4.78
N SER A 103 -1.57 6.04 4.93
CA SER A 103 -0.92 5.08 5.82
C SER A 103 0.03 4.18 5.04
N CYS A 104 1.28 4.04 5.49
CA CYS A 104 2.24 3.12 4.88
C CYS A 104 1.96 1.67 5.29
N LEU A 105 1.78 0.78 4.31
CA LEU A 105 1.49 -0.64 4.53
C LEU A 105 2.74 -1.52 4.46
N ASP A 106 3.59 -1.28 3.46
CA ASP A 106 4.84 -1.99 3.24
C ASP A 106 5.81 -1.11 2.44
N ALA A 107 7.10 -1.31 2.63
CA ALA A 107 8.14 -0.59 1.90
C ALA A 107 9.40 -1.46 1.75
N GLN A 108 10.05 -1.35 0.59
CA GLN A 108 11.28 -2.06 0.28
C GLN A 108 12.20 -1.23 -0.60
N PHE A 109 13.51 -1.33 -0.40
CA PHE A 109 14.48 -0.76 -1.32
C PHE A 109 14.35 -1.39 -2.71
N TYR A 110 14.24 -0.54 -3.72
CA TYR A 110 14.29 -0.92 -5.13
C TYR A 110 15.73 -0.97 -5.61
N ASP A 111 16.49 0.09 -5.35
CA ASP A 111 17.93 0.23 -5.54
C ASP A 111 18.52 1.11 -4.44
N ASP A 112 19.81 1.48 -4.54
CA ASP A 112 20.52 2.25 -3.52
C ASP A 112 19.96 3.68 -3.31
N GLU A 113 19.15 4.19 -4.23
CA GLU A 113 18.64 5.57 -4.24
C GLU A 113 17.11 5.66 -4.19
N THR A 114 16.40 4.54 -4.34
CA THR A 114 14.94 4.51 -4.49
C THR A 114 14.30 3.45 -3.60
N VAL A 115 13.21 3.83 -2.93
CA VAL A 115 12.39 2.94 -2.10
C VAL A 115 11.00 2.80 -2.72
N THR A 116 10.56 1.58 -2.95
CA THR A 116 9.18 1.29 -3.36
C THR A 116 8.27 1.16 -2.14
N VAL A 117 7.16 1.89 -2.13
CA VAL A 117 6.23 1.95 -0.98
C VAL A 117 4.80 1.66 -1.43
N ILE A 118 4.06 0.92 -0.59
CA ILE A 118 2.60 0.77 -0.71
C ILE A 118 1.92 1.63 0.33
N LEU A 119 1.05 2.51 -0.14
CA LEU A 119 0.25 3.39 0.71
C LEU A 119 -1.22 2.99 0.66
N LYS A 120 -1.91 3.21 1.77
CA LYS A 120 -3.36 3.18 1.90
C LYS A 120 -3.89 4.60 2.06
N ASP A 121 -4.75 5.01 1.15
CA ASP A 121 -5.56 6.22 1.31
C ASP A 121 -6.63 5.96 2.38
N SER A 122 -6.65 6.76 3.45
CA SER A 122 -7.59 6.60 4.55
C SER A 122 -9.03 6.95 4.17
N MET A 123 -9.20 7.82 3.16
CA MET A 123 -10.49 8.29 2.67
C MET A 123 -10.87 7.68 1.31
N GLY A 124 -9.99 6.83 0.74
CA GLY A 124 -10.22 6.19 -0.55
C GLY A 124 -11.34 5.14 -0.49
N ARG A 125 -12.15 5.07 -1.55
CA ARG A 125 -13.14 3.99 -1.73
C ARG A 125 -12.43 2.63 -1.90
N GLU A 126 -13.06 1.56 -1.44
CA GLU A 126 -12.50 0.21 -1.57
C GLU A 126 -12.20 -0.11 -3.05
N GLY A 127 -10.98 -0.54 -3.34
CA GLY A 127 -10.52 -0.81 -4.70
C GLY A 127 -9.81 0.37 -5.37
N ARG A 128 -9.86 1.58 -4.81
CA ARG A 128 -9.06 2.75 -5.24
C ARG A 128 -8.35 3.44 -4.07
N ASP A 129 -8.08 2.67 -3.03
CA ASP A 129 -7.50 3.12 -1.77
C ASP A 129 -6.04 2.68 -1.62
N ARG A 130 -5.39 2.18 -2.68
CA ARG A 130 -4.00 1.70 -2.65
C ARG A 130 -3.15 2.39 -3.70
N ILE A 131 -1.97 2.87 -3.30
CA ILE A 131 -1.04 3.58 -4.18
C ILE A 131 0.32 2.89 -4.09
N LEU A 132 0.93 2.66 -5.25
CA LEU A 132 2.33 2.27 -5.41
C LEU A 132 3.14 3.53 -5.70
N VAL A 133 4.22 3.77 -4.97
CA VAL A 133 5.07 4.97 -5.16
C VAL A 133 6.55 4.61 -5.09
N GLN A 134 7.35 5.24 -5.96
CA GLN A 134 8.81 5.26 -5.86
C GLN A 134 9.27 6.53 -5.12
N LEU A 135 9.82 6.35 -3.93
CA LEU A 135 10.39 7.40 -3.10
C LEU A 135 11.88 7.54 -3.41
N SER A 136 12.28 8.67 -3.98
CA SER A 136 13.68 8.99 -4.23
C SER A 136 14.38 9.51 -2.96
N LEU A 137 15.47 8.86 -2.56
CA LEU A 137 16.25 9.23 -1.38
C LEU A 137 17.06 10.51 -1.56
N SER A 138 17.38 10.90 -2.80
CA SER A 138 18.04 12.19 -3.07
C SER A 138 17.15 13.38 -2.68
N LEU A 139 15.83 13.23 -2.86
CA LEU A 139 14.83 14.22 -2.41
C LEU A 139 14.59 14.15 -0.90
N VAL A 140 14.65 12.96 -0.29
CA VAL A 140 14.52 12.79 1.16
C VAL A 140 15.70 13.41 1.91
N TYR A 141 16.91 13.23 1.39
CA TYR A 141 18.17 13.73 1.95
C TYR A 141 18.76 14.85 1.09
N ASN A 142 17.90 15.75 0.60
CA ASN A 142 18.37 16.93 -0.13
C ASN A 142 19.30 17.75 0.78
N SER A 143 20.48 18.11 0.27
CA SER A 143 21.49 18.87 0.99
C SER A 143 21.07 20.31 1.32
N GLU A 144 20.14 20.89 0.56
CA GLU A 144 19.76 22.30 0.71
C GLU A 144 19.04 22.60 2.03
N ASP A 145 18.23 21.67 2.51
CA ASP A 145 17.43 21.77 3.74
C ASP A 145 17.72 20.63 4.72
N SER A 146 18.83 19.92 4.51
CA SER A 146 19.23 18.76 5.32
C SER A 146 19.31 19.07 6.81
N ASP A 147 19.78 20.26 7.17
CA ASP A 147 19.97 20.67 8.57
C ASP A 147 18.64 20.93 9.30
N GLU A 148 17.54 21.16 8.57
CA GLU A 148 16.21 21.36 9.16
C GLU A 148 15.58 20.05 9.66
N TYR A 149 16.04 18.91 9.14
CA TYR A 149 15.50 17.58 9.44
C TYR A 149 16.45 16.76 10.30
N GLU A 150 16.99 17.36 11.35
CA GLU A 150 17.86 16.68 12.31
C GLU A 150 17.05 16.17 13.52
N PHE A 151 17.31 14.92 13.91
CA PHE A 151 16.62 14.31 15.05
C PHE A 151 17.23 14.79 16.36
N THR A 152 16.44 15.53 17.14
CA THR A 152 16.85 16.11 18.44
C THR A 152 16.46 15.25 19.65
N GLY A 153 15.77 14.13 19.42
CA GLY A 153 15.40 13.18 20.46
C GLY A 153 16.54 12.23 20.86
N SER A 154 16.19 11.12 21.53
CA SER A 154 17.18 10.14 21.99
C SER A 154 16.95 8.75 21.42
N TYR A 155 18.04 8.13 20.94
CA TYR A 155 18.04 6.76 20.44
C TYR A 155 18.02 5.69 21.55
N SER A 156 18.20 6.07 22.82
CA SER A 156 18.17 5.13 23.96
C SER A 156 16.75 4.79 24.42
N THR A 157 15.80 5.69 24.14
CA THR A 157 14.37 5.59 24.41
C THR A 157 13.61 5.10 23.18
N ARG A 158 12.36 4.66 23.35
CA ARG A 158 11.57 4.11 22.24
C ARG A 158 11.12 5.23 21.29
N LEU A 159 11.28 5.03 19.98
CA LEU A 159 11.01 6.07 18.99
C LEU A 159 9.51 6.43 18.87
N ASP A 160 8.61 5.48 19.10
CA ASP A 160 7.15 5.73 19.12
C ASP A 160 6.71 6.68 20.24
N GLU A 161 7.41 6.71 21.37
CA GLU A 161 7.15 7.65 22.48
C GLU A 161 7.55 9.09 22.14
N GLN A 162 8.30 9.29 21.05
CA GLN A 162 8.86 10.57 20.63
C GLN A 162 8.39 10.95 19.21
N GLY A 163 7.24 10.44 18.78
CA GLY A 163 6.71 10.61 17.42
C GLY A 163 6.67 12.05 16.91
N SER A 164 6.37 13.01 17.81
CA SER A 164 6.31 14.46 17.51
C SER A 164 7.68 15.13 17.35
N ILE A 165 8.74 14.51 17.86
CA ILE A 165 10.12 15.03 17.80
C ILE A 165 10.83 14.51 16.54
N ILE A 166 10.36 13.41 15.95
CA ILE A 166 10.94 12.85 14.73
C ILE A 166 10.74 13.86 13.58
N PRO A 167 11.84 14.39 12.99
CA PRO A 167 11.74 15.34 11.89
C PRO A 167 11.01 14.66 10.73
N THR A 168 9.96 15.30 10.23
CA THR A 168 9.06 14.70 9.24
C THR A 168 9.07 15.53 7.96
N ARG A 169 9.54 14.91 6.88
CA ARG A 169 9.60 15.54 5.56
C ARG A 169 8.33 15.26 4.79
N THR A 170 7.70 16.32 4.29
CA THR A 170 6.49 16.20 3.46
C THR A 170 6.88 16.13 1.99
N MET A 171 6.47 15.06 1.32
CA MET A 171 6.84 14.76 -0.06
C MET A 171 5.63 14.88 -0.99
N HIS A 172 5.84 15.52 -2.13
CA HIS A 172 4.85 15.68 -3.20
C HIS A 172 5.34 14.96 -4.45
N PHE A 173 4.48 14.14 -5.05
CA PHE A 173 4.85 13.23 -6.13
C PHE A 173 4.12 13.60 -7.42
N GLU A 174 4.89 13.96 -8.43
CA GLU A 174 4.38 14.27 -9.78
C GLU A 174 4.66 13.12 -10.77
N LYS A 175 5.61 12.24 -10.43
CA LYS A 175 6.10 11.15 -11.28
C LYS A 175 6.32 9.88 -10.48
N HIS A 176 6.43 8.75 -11.18
CA HIS A 176 6.79 7.43 -10.64
C HIS A 176 5.89 6.95 -9.48
N TRP A 177 4.60 7.21 -9.59
CA TRP A 177 3.57 6.67 -8.71
C TRP A 177 2.37 6.19 -9.52
N ARG A 178 1.61 5.26 -8.97
CA ARG A 178 0.44 4.68 -9.62
C ARG A 178 -0.65 4.34 -8.62
N LEU A 179 -1.89 4.71 -8.95
CA LEU A 179 -3.08 4.22 -8.26
C LEU A 179 -3.33 2.75 -8.64
N LEU A 180 -3.44 1.87 -7.65
CA LEU A 180 -3.69 0.45 -7.87
C LEU A 180 -5.19 0.16 -7.86
N GLU A 181 -5.80 0.22 -9.04
CA GLU A 181 -7.23 -0.03 -9.20
C GLU A 181 -7.62 -1.49 -9.01
N SER A 182 -8.75 -1.70 -8.33
CA SER A 182 -9.32 -3.01 -8.02
C SER A 182 -8.30 -3.96 -7.37
N MET A 183 -7.37 -3.41 -6.58
CA MET A 183 -6.33 -4.18 -5.90
C MET A 183 -6.25 -3.82 -4.42
N ARG A 184 -6.48 -4.83 -3.56
CA ARG A 184 -6.22 -4.74 -2.12
C ARG A 184 -4.73 -4.97 -1.83
N ALA A 185 -3.86 -4.17 -2.44
CA ALA A 185 -2.41 -4.26 -2.28
C ALA A 185 -2.01 -4.14 -0.81
N GLN A 186 -1.03 -4.95 -0.39
CA GLN A 186 -0.57 -4.99 0.99
C GLN A 186 0.96 -5.05 1.09
N TYR A 187 1.62 -5.81 0.21
CA TYR A 187 3.06 -6.04 0.25
C TYR A 187 3.70 -5.75 -1.11
N VAL A 188 4.97 -5.35 -1.14
CA VAL A 188 5.70 -5.03 -2.38
C VAL A 188 7.11 -5.59 -2.42
N ALA A 189 7.45 -6.30 -3.49
CA ALA A 189 8.78 -6.82 -3.78
C ALA A 189 9.40 -6.08 -4.96
N GLY A 190 10.44 -5.27 -4.74
CA GLY A 190 11.12 -4.50 -5.79
C GLY A 190 12.44 -5.15 -6.22
N ASN A 191 12.83 -4.94 -7.48
CA ASN A 191 14.16 -5.27 -8.00
C ASN A 191 14.63 -4.20 -9.00
N GLY A 192 15.48 -3.29 -8.53
CA GLY A 192 16.03 -2.20 -9.33
C GLY A 192 17.09 -2.61 -10.34
N LEU A 193 17.65 -3.81 -10.25
CA LEU A 193 18.56 -4.35 -11.27
C LEU A 193 17.77 -4.83 -12.50
N ARG A 194 16.62 -5.46 -12.28
CA ARG A 194 15.75 -6.00 -13.33
C ARG A 194 14.63 -5.05 -13.75
N LYS A 195 14.55 -3.88 -13.12
CA LYS A 195 13.53 -2.85 -13.33
C LYS A 195 12.09 -3.32 -13.17
N VAL A 196 11.86 -4.23 -12.22
CA VAL A 196 10.53 -4.82 -11.96
C VAL A 196 10.13 -4.71 -10.49
N SER A 197 8.84 -4.57 -10.25
CA SER A 197 8.23 -4.67 -8.92
C SER A 197 7.03 -5.60 -8.94
N CYS A 198 6.82 -6.34 -7.85
CA CYS A 198 5.73 -7.28 -7.67
C CYS A 198 4.93 -6.89 -6.43
N VAL A 199 3.62 -6.70 -6.59
CA VAL A 199 2.71 -6.33 -5.51
C VAL A 199 1.84 -7.51 -5.17
N LEU A 200 1.78 -7.85 -3.88
CA LEU A 200 0.95 -8.91 -3.32
C LEU A 200 -0.20 -8.29 -2.53
N SER A 201 -1.41 -8.77 -2.78
CA SER A 201 -2.60 -8.33 -2.07
C SER A 201 -2.73 -8.92 -0.66
N SER A 202 -3.63 -8.34 0.14
CA SER A 202 -3.89 -8.74 1.52
C SER A 202 -4.40 -10.18 1.67
N ASN A 203 -4.97 -10.77 0.62
CA ASN A 203 -5.41 -12.17 0.62
C ASN A 203 -4.29 -13.19 0.35
N LEU A 204 -3.07 -12.70 0.08
CA LEU A 204 -1.88 -13.51 -0.21
C LEU A 204 -2.00 -14.41 -1.46
N ARG A 205 -2.93 -14.12 -2.37
CA ARG A 205 -3.21 -14.96 -3.56
C ARG A 205 -3.23 -14.17 -4.86
N HIS A 206 -3.60 -12.89 -4.82
CA HIS A 206 -3.57 -12.04 -6.01
C HIS A 206 -2.27 -11.23 -6.03
N VAL A 207 -1.52 -11.40 -7.12
CA VAL A 207 -0.23 -10.76 -7.40
C VAL A 207 -0.33 -9.98 -8.70
N ARG A 208 0.28 -8.79 -8.76
CA ARG A 208 0.51 -8.04 -10.00
C ARG A 208 1.99 -7.71 -10.10
N VAL A 209 2.54 -7.81 -11.32
CA VAL A 209 3.93 -7.48 -11.62
C VAL A 209 3.93 -6.25 -12.51
N PHE A 210 4.84 -5.31 -12.23
CA PHE A 210 4.99 -4.04 -12.89
C PHE A 210 6.42 -3.93 -13.41
N GLU A 211 6.57 -3.61 -14.68
CA GLU A 211 7.79 -3.00 -15.20
C GLU A 211 7.80 -1.54 -14.72
N MET A 212 8.94 -1.08 -14.21
CA MET A 212 9.02 0.20 -13.50
C MET A 212 9.67 1.32 -14.33
N ASP A 213 10.19 0.98 -15.50
CA ASP A 213 10.88 1.88 -16.44
C ASP A 213 10.05 2.24 -17.68
N ILE A 214 8.88 1.62 -17.84
CA ILE A 214 7.92 1.92 -18.91
C ILE A 214 6.70 2.61 -18.29
N ASP A 215 6.34 3.77 -18.84
CA ASP A 215 5.05 4.39 -18.55
C ASP A 215 3.96 3.56 -19.26
N ASP A 216 2.97 3.07 -18.51
CA ASP A 216 1.87 2.29 -19.07
C ASP A 216 1.20 3.06 -20.23
N GLU A 217 1.24 2.48 -21.43
CA GLU A 217 0.60 3.04 -22.64
C GLU A 217 -0.93 3.02 -22.58
N TRP A 218 -1.51 2.46 -21.50
CA TRP A 218 -2.94 2.46 -21.27
C TRP A 218 -3.30 3.72 -20.48
N GLU A 219 -3.85 4.71 -21.19
CA GLU A 219 -4.46 5.90 -20.58
C GLU A 219 -5.35 5.45 -19.40
N ILE A 220 -5.10 6.04 -18.24
CA ILE A 220 -5.91 5.81 -17.05
C ILE A 220 -7.31 6.29 -17.39
N ASP A 221 -8.25 5.36 -17.59
CA ASP A 221 -9.67 5.67 -17.69
C ASP A 221 -10.10 6.25 -16.34
N GLU A 222 -10.01 7.58 -16.23
CA GLU A 222 -10.58 8.33 -15.13
C GLU A 222 -12.10 8.15 -15.18
N SER A 223 -12.62 7.14 -14.49
CA SER A 223 -14.05 7.01 -14.33
C SER A 223 -14.61 8.31 -13.75
N SER A 224 -15.62 8.84 -14.42
CA SER A 224 -16.42 10.01 -14.04
C SER A 224 -16.79 9.99 -12.56
N ASP A 225 -16.16 10.85 -11.76
CA ASP A 225 -16.62 11.18 -10.40
C ASP A 225 -17.83 12.16 -10.42
N ASP A 226 -18.42 12.45 -11.60
CA ASP A 226 -19.33 13.59 -11.79
C ASP A 226 -20.84 13.28 -11.94
N GLU A 227 -21.33 12.04 -11.78
CA GLU A 227 -22.77 11.76 -12.00
C GLU A 227 -23.50 11.00 -10.89
N GLU A 228 -23.34 11.32 -9.60
CA GLU A 228 -24.38 10.97 -8.60
C GLU A 228 -24.56 12.03 -7.49
N GLU A 229 -24.45 13.32 -7.81
CA GLU A 229 -24.87 14.41 -6.91
C GLU A 229 -25.68 15.48 -7.65
N ALA A 230 -26.79 15.10 -8.28
CA ALA A 230 -27.80 16.08 -8.69
C ALA A 230 -29.21 15.49 -8.81
N GLY A 231 -30.03 15.75 -7.78
CA GLY A 231 -31.43 16.10 -7.99
C GLY A 231 -32.40 14.94 -8.19
N GLY A 232 -33.02 14.52 -7.09
CA GLY A 232 -34.30 13.84 -7.16
C GLY A 232 -35.35 14.70 -7.88
N LYS A 233 -35.90 14.18 -8.99
CA LYS A 233 -37.27 14.45 -9.44
C LYS A 233 -37.87 13.19 -10.07
N PRO A 234 -39.16 12.92 -9.85
CA PRO A 234 -39.78 11.66 -10.22
C PRO A 234 -40.05 11.59 -11.72
N VAL A 235 -39.80 10.41 -12.29
CA VAL A 235 -40.20 10.04 -13.65
C VAL A 235 -41.73 10.02 -13.71
N LYS A 236 -42.31 11.04 -14.36
CA LYS A 236 -43.71 10.99 -14.83
C LYS A 236 -43.73 10.14 -16.09
N ILE A 237 -44.22 8.92 -15.96
CA ILE A 237 -44.61 8.09 -17.10
C ILE A 237 -45.77 8.80 -17.79
N LYS A 238 -45.52 9.34 -18.99
CA LYS A 238 -46.57 9.77 -19.91
C LYS A 238 -46.89 8.58 -20.82
N GLU A 239 -48.06 8.03 -20.57
CA GLU A 239 -48.79 7.11 -21.42
C GLU A 239 -49.21 7.87 -22.70
N GLU A 240 -48.64 7.54 -23.85
CA GLU A 240 -49.15 7.99 -25.14
C GLU A 240 -49.99 6.88 -25.78
N VAL A 241 -51.28 7.21 -25.85
CA VAL A 241 -52.35 6.54 -26.56
C VAL A 241 -52.11 6.66 -28.06
N LEU A 242 -52.03 5.53 -28.76
CA LEU A 242 -52.18 5.47 -30.21
C LEU A 242 -53.35 4.55 -30.54
N SER A 243 -54.43 5.18 -31.01
CA SER A 243 -55.67 4.58 -31.47
C SER A 243 -55.55 4.07 -32.91
N GLU A 244 -55.86 2.79 -33.08
CA GLU A 244 -56.69 2.11 -34.10
C GLU A 244 -56.61 2.48 -35.59
N SER A 245 -56.41 1.44 -36.42
CA SER A 245 -57.31 1.16 -37.56
C SER A 245 -57.34 -0.36 -37.87
N GLU A 246 -58.54 -0.80 -38.24
CA GLU A 246 -59.11 -2.16 -38.14
C GLU A 246 -58.78 -3.09 -39.34
N THR A 247 -58.86 -4.41 -39.13
CA THR A 247 -59.81 -5.29 -39.88
C THR A 247 -59.76 -6.76 -39.37
N GLU A 248 -60.89 -7.20 -38.80
CA GLU A 248 -61.61 -8.49 -38.90
C GLU A 248 -60.86 -9.76 -39.42
N ALA A 249 -61.03 -10.99 -38.94
CA ALA A 249 -61.91 -11.62 -37.95
C ALA A 249 -61.46 -13.10 -37.73
N HIS A 250 -62.02 -13.73 -36.69
CA HIS A 250 -62.28 -15.17 -36.44
C HIS A 250 -61.67 -15.79 -35.17
N GLN A 251 -62.59 -15.94 -34.21
CA GLN A 251 -62.98 -17.18 -33.50
C GLN A 251 -62.12 -17.73 -32.34
N ASP A 252 -62.74 -17.58 -31.16
CA ASP A 252 -63.05 -18.59 -30.15
C ASP A 252 -61.95 -19.33 -29.36
N ALA A 253 -62.02 -19.08 -28.04
CA ALA A 253 -62.26 -20.05 -26.95
C ALA A 253 -61.13 -20.30 -25.92
N ALA A 254 -61.56 -20.14 -24.65
CA ALA A 254 -61.14 -20.81 -23.41
C ALA A 254 -59.69 -20.60 -22.94
N ALA A 255 -59.43 -19.78 -21.92
CA ALA A 255 -59.58 -20.08 -20.48
C ALA A 255 -58.75 -21.30 -20.01
N LEU A 256 -57.74 -21.02 -19.17
CA LEU A 256 -57.43 -21.65 -17.86
C LEU A 256 -55.91 -21.69 -17.57
N ASP A 257 -55.48 -20.89 -16.59
CA ASP A 257 -54.43 -21.27 -15.62
C ASP A 257 -54.92 -22.51 -14.83
N PRO A 258 -54.07 -23.38 -14.22
CA PRO A 258 -53.08 -22.92 -13.24
C PRO A 258 -51.82 -23.81 -12.99
N ASP A 259 -51.04 -23.33 -12.03
CA ASP A 259 -50.31 -24.05 -10.99
C ASP A 259 -48.85 -24.51 -11.19
N VAL A 260 -48.04 -23.83 -10.37
CA VAL A 260 -46.68 -24.09 -9.90
C VAL A 260 -46.58 -25.44 -9.18
N VAL A 261 -45.56 -26.24 -9.51
CA VAL A 261 -45.07 -27.30 -8.62
C VAL A 261 -43.55 -27.19 -8.47
N ILE A 262 -43.15 -26.82 -7.25
CA ILE A 262 -41.78 -26.86 -6.73
C ILE A 262 -41.42 -28.31 -6.42
N LYS A 263 -40.27 -28.80 -6.88
CA LYS A 263 -39.71 -30.11 -6.49
C LYS A 263 -38.38 -29.90 -5.76
N VAL A 264 -38.42 -30.07 -4.44
CA VAL A 264 -37.25 -30.20 -3.56
C VAL A 264 -36.93 -31.69 -3.47
N GLU A 265 -35.72 -32.10 -3.86
CA GLU A 265 -35.23 -33.46 -3.65
C GLU A 265 -34.19 -33.46 -2.53
N LYS A 266 -34.43 -34.32 -1.54
CA LYS A 266 -33.74 -34.42 -0.26
C LYS A 266 -32.74 -35.59 -0.33
N LEU A 267 -31.58 -35.40 0.29
CA LEU A 267 -30.58 -36.43 0.56
C LEU A 267 -31.17 -37.63 1.30
N ASP A 268 -30.60 -38.82 1.05
CA ASP A 268 -30.44 -39.85 2.08
C ASP A 268 -28.96 -40.30 2.18
N PRO A 269 -28.48 -40.61 3.40
CA PRO A 269 -27.11 -41.06 3.71
C PRO A 269 -26.99 -42.60 3.79
N GLU A 270 -25.82 -43.08 4.23
CA GLU A 270 -25.43 -44.47 4.59
C GLU A 270 -24.71 -45.28 3.47
N LEU A 271 -23.58 -45.97 3.68
CA LEU A 271 -23.02 -46.67 4.86
C LEU A 271 -21.48 -46.75 4.87
N ASP A 272 -20.93 -46.90 6.07
CA ASP A 272 -19.58 -47.35 6.43
C ASP A 272 -19.23 -48.75 5.91
N SER A 273 -17.97 -48.93 5.50
CA SER A 273 -17.08 -50.08 5.79
C SER A 273 -15.64 -49.75 5.38
#